data_AF-A0A535K5D0-F1
#
_entry.id   AF-A0A535K5D0-F1
#
_cell.length_a   1.000
_cell.length_b   1.000
_cell.length_c   1.000
_cell.angle_alpha   90.00
_cell.angle_beta   90.00
_cell.angle_gamma   90.00
#
_symmetry.space_group_name_H-M   'P 1'
#
loop_
_entity.id
_entity.type
_entity.pdbx_description
1 polymer ?
#
loop_
_entity_poly.entity_id
_entity_poly.type
_entity_poly.pdbx_seq_one_letter_code
_entity_poly.pdbx_strand_id
1 'polypeptide(L)'
;TFANLKADGTTTAGDWIYTGSYPDAGNSMKRRNGIQNVQQNDPTGMGFFPQWAWSWPVNRRVLYNRASADLDGKPWDPKRPGIQWNGTTWVGDVPDYPATMNPKDPAAWLPFIMNGEGVGRLFSNSMLDGPFPEHYEPMEAPIPNPLHPNQSEDPVAFLYDQAAGRPNRFGKVDKYPYVATSYRLTEHEHYVTQHVPLLVGLQPQAFVELPQELADEKGIKNGDRVRVFSERGKVELAALVTKRLGPLTLAGNKKVYHVGLPIHWGFVGVSADLYKEQSKYWLTNALTPFVGDVGARTPEFKAFLVNIEKL
;
A
#
# COMPACT_ATOMS: atom_id res chain seq x y z
N THR A 1 8.06 25.38 17.60
CA THR A 1 7.34 24.36 16.81
C THR A 1 6.70 25.04 15.61
N PHE A 2 6.00 24.31 14.72
CA PHE A 2 5.26 24.96 13.63
C PHE A 2 4.22 25.99 14.11
N ALA A 3 3.75 25.90 15.36
CA ALA A 3 2.86 26.89 15.98
C ALA A 3 3.48 28.30 16.10
N ASN A 4 4.81 28.41 15.98
CA ASN A 4 5.54 29.69 16.03
C ASN A 4 5.84 30.25 14.63
N LEU A 5 5.49 29.52 13.55
CA LEU A 5 5.64 30.03 12.19
C LEU A 5 4.65 31.16 11.96
N LYS A 6 5.10 32.19 11.24
CA LYS A 6 4.33 33.39 10.93
C LYS A 6 4.23 33.59 9.42
N ALA A 7 3.10 34.16 9.00
CA ALA A 7 2.83 34.49 7.60
C ALA A 7 3.42 35.86 7.17
N ASP A 8 4.12 36.57 8.07
CA ASP A 8 4.67 37.91 7.83
C ASP A 8 6.10 37.90 7.25
N GLY A 9 6.62 36.72 6.89
CA GLY A 9 7.97 36.56 6.35
C GLY A 9 9.09 36.54 7.39
N THR A 10 8.80 36.66 8.69
CA THR A 10 9.82 36.67 9.75
C THR A 10 10.29 35.28 10.18
N THR A 11 9.69 34.21 9.66
CA THR A 11 10.06 32.81 9.94
C THR A 11 10.20 32.02 8.64
N THR A 12 11.14 31.06 8.61
CA THR A 12 11.33 30.15 7.47
C THR A 12 11.14 28.69 7.89
N ALA A 13 10.57 27.89 7.01
CA ALA A 13 10.51 26.43 7.12
C ALA A 13 10.39 25.84 5.70
N GLY A 14 11.36 25.02 5.29
CA GLY A 14 11.29 24.33 3.99
C GLY A 14 10.17 23.28 3.95
N ASP A 15 9.89 22.66 5.10
CA ASP A 15 8.72 21.81 5.34
C ASP A 15 8.18 22.08 6.74
N TRP A 16 6.96 22.62 6.82
CA TRP A 16 6.38 23.09 8.09
C TRP A 16 6.13 21.93 9.06
N ILE A 17 5.73 20.74 8.58
CA ILE A 17 5.44 19.59 9.44
C ILE A 17 6.68 19.10 10.18
N TYR A 18 7.88 19.42 9.67
CA TYR A 18 9.17 19.06 10.27
C TYR A 18 9.67 20.11 11.28
N THR A 19 8.96 21.22 11.48
CA THR A 19 9.34 22.26 12.45
C THR A 19 9.25 21.74 13.89
N GLY A 20 10.40 21.31 14.42
CA GLY A 20 10.53 20.61 15.70
C GLY A 20 11.46 19.40 15.65
N SER A 21 11.84 18.94 14.46
CA SER A 21 12.81 17.86 14.26
C SER A 21 14.25 18.28 14.59
N TYR A 22 14.58 19.57 14.43
CA TYR A 22 15.90 20.15 14.72
C TYR A 22 15.75 21.54 15.39
N PRO A 23 15.35 21.60 16.67
CA PRO A 23 15.37 22.84 17.46
C PRO A 23 16.80 23.29 17.83
N ASP A 24 16.94 24.47 18.43
CA ASP A 24 18.22 24.97 18.99
C ASP A 24 18.86 24.02 19.99
N ALA A 25 18.03 23.24 20.70
CA ALA A 25 18.46 22.19 21.62
C ALA A 25 19.18 21.01 20.92
N GLY A 26 19.18 20.97 19.59
CA GLY A 26 19.89 19.97 18.78
C GLY A 26 18.98 19.10 17.92
N ASN A 27 19.59 18.13 17.23
CA ASN A 27 18.89 17.26 16.29
C ASN A 27 18.07 16.17 16.99
N SER A 28 16.76 16.37 17.12
CA SER A 28 15.84 15.41 17.74
C SER A 28 15.78 14.07 17.00
N MET A 29 16.05 14.04 15.69
CA MET A 29 16.03 12.81 14.88
C MET A 29 17.20 11.87 15.21
N LYS A 30 18.27 12.38 15.85
CA LYS A 30 19.42 11.57 16.28
C LYS A 30 19.26 10.93 17.66
N ARG A 31 18.17 11.22 18.39
CA ARG A 31 17.96 10.64 19.73
C ARG A 31 17.81 9.11 19.64
N ARG A 32 18.34 8.40 20.63
CA ARG A 32 18.44 6.92 20.63
C ARG A 32 17.82 6.29 21.87
N ASN A 33 16.90 6.96 22.55
CA ASN A 33 16.27 6.44 23.78
C ASN A 33 15.03 5.60 23.45
N GLY A 34 15.21 4.28 23.32
CA GLY A 34 14.22 3.34 22.82
C GLY A 34 14.20 2.06 23.66
N ILE A 35 14.22 0.89 23.03
CA ILE A 35 13.97 -0.40 23.70
C ILE A 35 15.05 -0.81 24.71
N GLN A 36 16.21 -0.16 24.74
CA GLN A 36 17.31 -0.53 25.64
C GLN A 36 17.00 -0.30 27.13
N ASN A 37 16.05 0.59 27.45
CA ASN A 37 15.51 0.76 28.79
C ASN A 37 14.03 1.15 28.70
N VAL A 38 13.16 0.14 28.50
CA VAL A 38 11.73 0.36 28.23
C VAL A 38 11.05 1.16 29.34
N GLN A 39 11.26 0.81 30.61
CA GLN A 39 10.62 1.49 31.73
C GLN A 39 10.97 2.98 31.80
N GLN A 40 12.22 3.35 31.47
CA GLN A 40 12.65 4.74 31.45
C GLN A 40 12.22 5.48 30.17
N ASN A 41 12.37 4.84 29.01
CA ASN A 41 12.22 5.48 27.70
C ASN A 41 10.77 5.50 27.22
N ASP A 42 9.92 4.65 27.78
CA ASP A 42 8.48 4.68 27.60
C ASP A 42 7.74 4.22 28.87
N PRO A 43 7.63 5.09 29.89
CA PRO A 43 6.94 4.77 31.14
C PRO A 43 5.43 4.53 30.96
N THR A 44 4.87 4.85 29.79
CA THR A 44 3.46 4.56 29.49
C THR A 44 3.22 3.07 29.24
N GLY A 45 4.25 2.33 28.84
CA GLY A 45 4.16 0.93 28.42
C GLY A 45 3.49 0.70 27.06
N MET A 46 3.21 1.76 26.29
CA MET A 46 2.42 1.70 25.04
C MET A 46 3.27 1.50 23.77
N GLY A 47 4.59 1.52 23.89
CA GLY A 47 5.54 1.43 22.78
C GLY A 47 5.77 2.76 22.05
N PHE A 48 5.52 3.92 22.67
CA PHE A 48 5.65 5.22 22.00
C PHE A 48 7.11 5.65 21.79
N PHE A 49 7.99 5.37 22.76
CA PHE A 49 9.41 5.76 22.75
C PHE A 49 9.64 7.20 22.24
N PRO A 50 9.08 8.24 22.88
CA PRO A 50 9.10 9.61 22.37
C PRO A 50 10.51 10.20 22.22
N GLN A 51 11.52 9.59 22.84
CA GLN A 51 12.93 9.98 22.77
C GLN A 51 13.77 9.10 21.82
N TRP A 52 13.15 8.24 21.00
CA TRP A 52 13.79 7.56 19.88
C TRP A 52 13.44 8.24 18.57
N ALA A 53 14.46 8.75 17.87
CA ALA A 53 14.29 9.61 16.70
C ALA A 53 13.25 10.72 16.96
N TRP A 54 12.50 11.12 15.94
CA TRP A 54 11.41 12.09 16.04
C TRP A 54 10.39 11.81 14.95
N SER A 55 9.10 11.81 15.30
CA SER A 55 7.99 11.66 14.34
C SER A 55 7.36 13.01 14.03
N TRP A 56 7.03 13.27 12.77
CA TRP A 56 6.11 14.36 12.46
C TRP A 56 4.67 13.90 12.69
N PRO A 57 3.74 14.82 13.03
CA PRO A 57 3.97 16.21 13.44
C PRO A 57 4.33 16.31 14.93
N VAL A 58 5.29 17.19 15.27
CA VAL A 58 5.68 17.54 16.66
C VAL A 58 5.83 16.36 17.63
N ASN A 59 6.38 15.24 17.15
CA ASN A 59 6.65 14.03 17.90
C ASN A 59 5.43 13.21 18.35
N ARG A 60 4.24 13.48 17.77
CA ARG A 60 3.05 12.63 17.91
C ARG A 60 3.34 11.26 17.30
N ARG A 61 3.16 10.19 18.08
CA ARG A 61 3.43 8.81 17.65
C ARG A 61 2.18 8.16 17.08
N VAL A 62 1.02 8.55 17.60
CA VAL A 62 -0.29 8.11 17.11
C VAL A 62 -1.11 9.34 16.72
N LEU A 63 -1.42 9.49 15.43
CA LEU A 63 -2.32 10.53 14.94
C LEU A 63 -3.75 10.31 15.45
N TYR A 64 -4.52 11.38 15.58
CA TYR A 64 -5.91 11.37 16.03
C TYR A 64 -6.11 10.79 17.45
N ASN A 65 -5.05 10.78 18.27
CA ASN A 65 -5.07 10.13 19.58
C ASN A 65 -6.09 10.73 20.57
N ARG A 66 -6.62 11.94 20.34
CA ARG A 66 -7.80 12.47 21.08
C ARG A 66 -9.03 11.56 20.95
N ALA A 67 -9.21 10.87 19.83
CA ALA A 67 -10.30 9.92 19.64
C ALA A 67 -10.14 8.62 20.45
N SER A 68 -8.99 8.39 21.09
CA SER A 68 -8.75 7.24 21.99
C SER A 68 -9.43 7.38 23.36
N ALA A 69 -10.04 8.53 23.64
CA ALA A 69 -10.75 8.83 24.87
C ALA A 69 -12.16 9.37 24.59
N ASP A 70 -13.05 9.22 25.55
CA ASP A 70 -14.42 9.71 25.52
C ASP A 70 -14.51 11.26 25.59
N LEU A 71 -15.74 11.77 25.70
CA LEU A 71 -16.00 13.22 25.81
C LEU A 71 -15.52 13.82 27.14
N ASP A 72 -15.33 13.01 28.19
CA ASP A 72 -14.74 13.45 29.46
C ASP A 72 -13.20 13.36 29.46
N GLY A 73 -12.61 12.79 28.41
CA GLY A 73 -11.17 12.54 28.30
C GLY A 73 -10.70 11.29 29.04
N LYS A 74 -11.62 10.36 29.33
CA LYS A 74 -11.28 9.03 29.86
C LYS A 74 -11.01 8.07 28.69
N PRO A 75 -9.90 7.31 28.72
CA PRO A 75 -9.61 6.33 27.68
C PRO A 75 -10.73 5.32 27.48
N TRP A 76 -11.02 4.97 26.23
CA TRP A 76 -11.96 3.88 25.92
C TRP A 76 -11.46 2.53 26.46
N ASP A 77 -10.14 2.32 26.40
CA ASP A 77 -9.47 1.20 27.05
C ASP A 77 -8.43 1.74 28.06
N PRO A 78 -8.72 1.67 29.37
CA PRO A 78 -7.80 2.13 30.42
C PRO A 78 -6.45 1.39 30.46
N LYS A 79 -6.34 0.20 29.88
CA LYS A 79 -5.07 -0.55 29.80
C LYS A 79 -4.23 -0.14 28.59
N ARG A 80 -4.81 0.57 27.63
CA ARG A 80 -4.15 1.05 26.41
C ARG A 80 -4.45 2.52 26.14
N PRO A 81 -4.15 3.44 27.09
CA PRO A 81 -4.43 4.86 26.90
C PRO A 81 -3.52 5.45 25.82
N GLY A 82 -4.12 6.05 24.78
CA GLY A 82 -3.38 6.90 23.85
C GLY A 82 -3.00 8.22 24.52
N ILE A 83 -4.02 9.01 24.85
CA ILE A 83 -3.93 10.15 25.77
C ILE A 83 -5.14 10.16 26.72
N GLN A 84 -4.99 10.81 27.86
CA GLN A 84 -6.07 11.02 28.82
C GLN A 84 -6.00 12.40 29.46
N TRP A 85 -7.14 12.94 29.87
CA TRP A 85 -7.21 14.21 30.58
C TRP A 85 -6.92 14.02 32.06
N ASN A 86 -5.91 14.71 32.59
CA ASN A 86 -5.56 14.63 34.02
C ASN A 86 -6.20 15.73 34.89
N GLY A 87 -7.08 16.56 34.32
CA GLY A 87 -7.67 17.73 34.96
C GLY A 87 -7.10 19.07 34.48
N THR A 88 -5.87 19.09 33.94
CA THR A 88 -5.19 20.32 33.47
C THR A 88 -4.55 20.20 32.10
N THR A 89 -4.09 19.01 31.73
CA THR A 89 -3.45 18.73 30.44
C THR A 89 -3.76 17.30 29.97
N TRP A 90 -3.67 17.09 28.67
CA TRP A 90 -3.64 15.75 28.08
C TRP A 90 -2.26 15.11 28.32
N VAL A 91 -2.25 13.89 28.86
CA VAL A 91 -1.03 13.10 29.17
C VAL A 91 -1.07 11.75 28.46
N GLY A 92 0.09 11.16 28.19
CA GLY A 92 0.24 9.94 27.38
C GLY A 92 1.24 10.18 26.25
N ASP A 93 0.86 9.89 25.01
CA ASP A 93 1.54 10.42 23.82
C ASP A 93 1.44 11.96 23.76
N VAL A 94 2.20 12.60 22.86
CA VAL A 94 1.98 14.01 22.51
C VAL A 94 0.56 14.14 21.95
N PRO A 95 -0.30 15.02 22.49
CA PRO A 95 -1.68 15.11 22.02
C PRO A 95 -1.73 15.63 20.58
N ASP A 96 -2.46 14.92 19.73
CA ASP A 96 -2.92 15.39 18.42
C ASP A 96 -4.14 16.29 18.58
N TYR A 97 -3.99 17.26 19.47
CA TYR A 97 -5.03 18.09 20.06
C TYR A 97 -4.33 19.19 20.88
N PRO A 98 -4.95 20.34 21.16
CA PRO A 98 -4.33 21.33 22.03
C PRO A 98 -4.14 20.76 23.45
N ALA A 99 -2.91 20.80 23.96
CA ALA A 99 -2.51 20.05 25.16
C ALA A 99 -3.31 20.43 26.42
N THR A 100 -3.78 21.66 26.52
CA THR A 100 -4.52 22.18 27.68
C THR A 100 -6.01 22.39 27.39
N MET A 101 -6.53 21.92 26.26
CA MET A 101 -7.95 22.04 25.94
C MET A 101 -8.77 21.16 26.88
N ASN A 102 -9.56 21.79 27.74
CA ASN A 102 -10.44 21.09 28.66
C ASN A 102 -11.55 20.37 27.86
N PRO A 103 -11.70 19.04 27.97
CA PRO A 103 -12.73 18.30 27.24
C PRO A 103 -14.16 18.75 27.56
N LYS A 104 -14.39 19.42 28.69
CA LYS A 104 -15.70 19.95 29.11
C LYS A 104 -15.98 21.39 28.66
N ASP A 105 -15.03 22.04 27.99
CA ASP A 105 -15.24 23.38 27.45
C ASP A 105 -16.26 23.30 26.27
N PRO A 106 -17.32 24.12 26.25
CA PRO A 106 -18.24 24.18 25.10
C PRO A 106 -17.55 24.52 23.77
N ALA A 107 -16.38 25.17 23.80
CA ALA A 107 -15.56 25.48 22.63
C ALA A 107 -14.47 24.42 22.36
N ALA A 108 -14.49 23.28 23.05
CA ALA A 108 -13.54 22.20 22.84
C ALA A 108 -13.58 21.72 21.38
N TRP A 109 -12.40 21.54 20.79
CA TRP A 109 -12.27 21.07 19.42
C TRP A 109 -12.72 19.61 19.29
N LEU A 110 -13.08 19.19 18.09
CA LEU A 110 -13.30 17.79 17.78
C LEU A 110 -11.97 17.09 17.43
N PRO A 111 -11.86 15.74 17.55
CA PRO A 111 -10.58 15.03 17.54
C PRO A 111 -9.78 15.08 16.23
N PHE A 112 -10.40 15.41 15.09
CA PHE A 112 -9.72 15.40 13.78
C PHE A 112 -9.34 16.81 13.36
N ILE A 113 -8.30 17.36 13.97
CA ILE A 113 -7.94 18.78 13.90
C ILE A 113 -7.56 19.32 12.50
N MET A 114 -7.29 18.42 11.55
CA MET A 114 -6.99 18.78 10.16
C MET A 114 -8.23 18.83 9.26
N ASN A 115 -9.38 18.37 9.75
CA ASN A 115 -10.66 18.46 9.06
C ASN A 115 -11.39 19.71 9.56
N GLY A 116 -11.96 20.51 8.65
CA GLY A 116 -12.62 21.77 9.00
C GLY A 116 -13.83 21.59 9.93
N GLU A 117 -14.51 20.46 9.81
CA GLU A 117 -15.61 20.00 10.66
C GLU A 117 -15.13 19.23 11.91
N GLY A 118 -13.84 18.90 12.00
CA GLY A 118 -13.23 18.24 13.15
C GLY A 118 -13.58 16.76 13.36
N VAL A 119 -14.32 16.13 12.43
CA VAL A 119 -14.73 14.71 12.50
C VAL A 119 -14.07 13.84 11.41
N GLY A 120 -14.05 12.52 11.64
CA GLY A 120 -13.77 11.54 10.59
C GLY A 120 -14.98 11.43 9.64
N ARG A 121 -14.71 11.30 8.33
CA ARG A 121 -15.76 11.27 7.30
C ARG A 121 -16.20 9.84 6.98
N LEU A 122 -17.43 9.49 7.34
CA LEU A 122 -18.12 8.32 6.76
C LEU A 122 -18.65 8.61 5.36
N PHE A 123 -19.10 9.85 5.13
CA PHE A 123 -19.46 10.39 3.84
C PHE A 123 -18.38 11.41 3.42
N SER A 124 -17.74 11.23 2.27
CA SER A 124 -16.63 12.09 1.83
C SER A 124 -16.91 12.78 0.50
N ASN A 125 -17.04 14.11 0.52
CA ASN A 125 -17.16 14.89 -0.73
C ASN A 125 -15.83 15.07 -1.48
N SER A 126 -14.73 14.45 -1.03
CA SER A 126 -13.39 14.67 -1.56
C SER A 126 -12.93 13.60 -2.54
N MET A 127 -13.67 12.48 -2.65
CA MET A 127 -13.35 11.39 -3.58
C MET A 127 -14.02 11.63 -4.93
N LEU A 128 -13.38 11.18 -6.02
CA LEU A 128 -13.80 11.49 -7.39
C LEU A 128 -14.85 10.51 -7.94
N ASP A 129 -14.91 9.31 -7.37
CA ASP A 129 -15.77 8.18 -7.72
C ASP A 129 -17.03 8.06 -6.85
N GLY A 130 -17.14 8.87 -5.79
CA GLY A 130 -18.36 9.00 -5.00
C GLY A 130 -18.09 9.19 -3.51
N PRO A 131 -19.13 9.58 -2.74
CA PRO A 131 -18.94 9.87 -1.32
C PRO A 131 -18.92 8.65 -0.41
N PHE A 132 -19.30 7.49 -0.94
CA PHE A 132 -19.20 6.18 -0.31
C PHE A 132 -18.42 5.24 -1.23
N PRO A 133 -17.64 4.31 -0.67
CA PRO A 133 -17.08 3.22 -1.47
C PRO A 133 -18.18 2.39 -2.11
N GLU A 134 -17.99 2.02 -3.38
CA GLU A 134 -18.83 1.11 -4.14
C GLU A 134 -17.94 0.07 -4.81
N HIS A 135 -18.44 -1.17 -4.98
CA HIS A 135 -17.64 -2.22 -5.61
C HIS A 135 -17.67 -2.06 -7.12
N TYR A 136 -16.50 -1.84 -7.72
CA TYR A 136 -16.29 -1.95 -9.16
C TYR A 136 -15.26 -3.05 -9.45
N GLU A 137 -15.47 -3.76 -10.55
CA GLU A 137 -14.53 -4.77 -11.01
C GLU A 137 -13.25 -4.10 -11.58
N PRO A 138 -12.10 -4.78 -11.55
CA PRO A 138 -10.91 -4.33 -12.28
C PRO A 138 -11.19 -4.10 -13.75
N MET A 139 -10.38 -3.26 -14.43
CA MET A 139 -10.60 -2.97 -15.86
C MET A 139 -10.52 -4.22 -16.74
N GLU A 140 -9.75 -5.20 -16.30
CA GLU A 140 -9.73 -6.54 -16.87
C GLU A 140 -10.23 -7.54 -15.83
N ALA A 141 -11.54 -7.78 -15.85
CA ALA A 141 -12.20 -8.70 -14.94
C ALA A 141 -12.60 -10.02 -15.63
N PRO A 142 -12.53 -11.16 -14.92
CA PRO A 142 -12.97 -12.43 -15.46
C PRO A 142 -14.51 -12.51 -15.54
N ILE A 143 -15.25 -11.66 -14.85
CA ILE A 143 -16.71 -11.57 -14.90
C ILE A 143 -17.15 -10.11 -14.95
N PRO A 144 -18.35 -9.82 -15.49
CA PRO A 144 -19.01 -8.55 -15.22
C PRO A 144 -19.37 -8.43 -13.74
N ASN A 145 -19.52 -7.21 -13.26
CA ASN A 145 -19.85 -6.91 -11.87
C ASN A 145 -21.22 -7.50 -11.49
N PRO A 146 -21.30 -8.38 -10.47
CA PRO A 146 -22.57 -8.98 -10.05
C PRO A 146 -23.58 -8.01 -9.43
N LEU A 147 -23.13 -6.89 -8.85
CA LEU A 147 -24.00 -5.92 -8.16
C LEU A 147 -24.71 -4.99 -9.15
N HIS A 148 -23.98 -4.52 -10.16
CA HIS A 148 -24.51 -3.64 -11.21
C HIS A 148 -23.86 -3.92 -12.56
N PRO A 149 -24.29 -4.98 -13.28
CA PRO A 149 -23.63 -5.44 -14.51
C PRO A 149 -23.49 -4.41 -15.62
N ASN A 150 -24.39 -3.41 -15.67
CA ASN A 150 -24.37 -2.34 -16.66
C ASN A 150 -23.24 -1.31 -16.45
N GLN A 151 -22.60 -1.32 -15.28
CA GLN A 151 -21.43 -0.50 -14.95
C GLN A 151 -20.45 -1.41 -14.20
N SER A 152 -19.67 -2.21 -14.94
CA SER A 152 -18.85 -3.23 -14.28
C SER A 152 -17.63 -2.62 -13.60
N GLU A 153 -16.88 -1.82 -14.36
CA GLU A 153 -15.68 -1.11 -13.93
C GLU A 153 -16.01 0.26 -13.34
N ASP A 154 -15.04 0.89 -12.69
CA ASP A 154 -15.20 2.24 -12.16
C ASP A 154 -15.49 3.25 -13.31
N PRO A 155 -16.62 3.98 -13.27
CA PRO A 155 -17.04 4.86 -14.35
C PRO A 155 -16.10 6.04 -14.61
N VAL A 156 -15.22 6.38 -13.67
CA VAL A 156 -14.33 7.54 -13.74
C VAL A 156 -12.84 7.17 -13.62
N ALA A 157 -12.51 5.88 -13.79
CA ALA A 157 -11.14 5.39 -13.88
C ALA A 157 -10.30 6.14 -14.92
N PHE A 158 -9.01 6.32 -14.64
CA PHE A 158 -8.11 7.00 -15.59
C PHE A 158 -7.56 6.03 -16.64
N LEU A 159 -8.04 6.14 -17.86
CA LEU A 159 -7.59 5.28 -18.97
C LEU A 159 -6.43 5.95 -19.72
N TYR A 160 -5.19 5.54 -19.43
CA TYR A 160 -3.98 6.18 -19.99
C TYR A 160 -3.89 6.08 -21.51
N ASP A 161 -4.30 4.95 -22.10
CA ASP A 161 -4.29 4.80 -23.56
C ASP A 161 -5.31 5.72 -24.22
N GLN A 162 -6.52 5.84 -23.66
CA GLN A 162 -7.52 6.80 -24.15
C GLN A 162 -7.01 8.24 -24.04
N ALA A 163 -6.45 8.63 -22.88
CA ALA A 163 -5.91 9.97 -22.66
C ALA A 163 -4.75 10.31 -23.61
N ALA A 164 -3.98 9.30 -24.03
CA ALA A 164 -2.88 9.44 -24.98
C ALA A 164 -3.28 9.26 -26.46
N GLY A 165 -4.57 9.02 -26.77
CA GLY A 165 -5.03 8.74 -28.13
C GLY A 165 -4.48 7.43 -28.71
N ARG A 166 -4.12 6.47 -27.87
CA ARG A 166 -3.62 5.15 -28.27
C ARG A 166 -4.78 4.14 -28.36
N PRO A 167 -4.63 3.08 -29.17
CA PRO A 167 -5.58 1.98 -29.19
C PRO A 167 -5.77 1.37 -27.80
N ASN A 168 -7.00 0.91 -27.52
CA ASN A 168 -7.31 0.16 -26.32
C ASN A 168 -6.55 -1.17 -26.32
N ARG A 169 -5.80 -1.45 -25.24
CA ARG A 169 -5.03 -2.68 -25.02
C ARG A 169 -5.47 -3.44 -23.77
N PHE A 170 -6.74 -3.32 -23.38
CA PHE A 170 -7.36 -4.18 -22.37
C PHE A 170 -7.78 -5.50 -23.02
N GLY A 171 -7.22 -6.60 -22.53
CA GLY A 171 -7.55 -7.96 -22.88
C GLY A 171 -8.95 -8.36 -22.43
N LYS A 172 -9.45 -9.40 -23.07
CA LYS A 172 -10.77 -9.98 -22.81
C LYS A 172 -10.65 -11.39 -22.26
N VAL A 173 -11.60 -11.77 -21.40
CA VAL A 173 -11.55 -13.03 -20.63
C VAL A 173 -11.55 -14.29 -21.49
N ASP A 174 -12.09 -14.22 -22.72
CA ASP A 174 -12.06 -15.32 -23.69
C ASP A 174 -10.62 -15.65 -24.14
N LYS A 175 -9.74 -14.66 -24.22
CA LYS A 175 -8.33 -14.81 -24.58
C LYS A 175 -7.42 -14.94 -23.36
N TYR A 176 -7.76 -14.26 -22.28
CA TYR A 176 -6.97 -14.12 -21.05
C TYR A 176 -7.82 -14.54 -19.84
N PRO A 177 -8.01 -15.84 -19.60
CA PRO A 177 -9.01 -16.32 -18.64
C PRO A 177 -8.55 -16.28 -17.17
N TYR A 178 -7.26 -15.99 -16.90
CA TYR A 178 -6.69 -16.07 -15.57
C TYR A 178 -6.42 -14.69 -15.01
N VAL A 179 -6.70 -14.50 -13.72
CA VAL A 179 -6.35 -13.27 -13.01
C VAL A 179 -4.86 -13.33 -12.66
N ALA A 180 -4.12 -12.28 -12.96
CA ALA A 180 -2.76 -12.10 -12.55
C ALA A 180 -2.66 -11.04 -11.45
N THR A 181 -1.71 -11.23 -10.56
CA THR A 181 -1.34 -10.23 -9.55
C THR A 181 0.17 -10.13 -9.41
N SER A 182 0.68 -8.93 -9.19
CA SER A 182 2.09 -8.68 -8.96
C SER A 182 2.42 -8.38 -7.50
N TYR A 183 3.52 -8.92 -6.97
CA TYR A 183 3.92 -8.73 -5.57
C TYR A 183 5.43 -8.84 -5.36
N ARG A 184 5.83 -8.88 -4.09
CA ARG A 184 7.21 -8.87 -3.62
C ARG A 184 7.56 -10.16 -2.87
N LEU A 185 8.84 -10.50 -2.90
CA LEU A 185 9.51 -11.49 -2.07
C LEU A 185 10.44 -10.78 -1.09
N THR A 186 10.63 -11.38 0.09
CA THR A 186 11.42 -10.82 1.20
C THR A 186 12.87 -10.55 0.81
N GLU A 187 13.44 -11.40 -0.04
CA GLU A 187 14.84 -11.37 -0.44
C GLU A 187 15.17 -10.21 -1.40
N HIS A 188 14.14 -9.54 -1.94
CA HIS A 188 14.32 -8.53 -2.96
C HIS A 188 13.52 -7.24 -2.71
N GLU A 189 14.19 -6.09 -2.91
CA GLU A 189 13.58 -4.76 -3.00
C GLU A 189 13.65 -4.25 -4.44
N HIS A 190 12.52 -4.42 -5.13
CA HIS A 190 12.28 -4.08 -6.53
C HIS A 190 13.50 -4.51 -7.38
N TYR A 191 14.16 -3.55 -8.01
CA TYR A 191 15.26 -3.77 -8.95
C TYR A 191 16.63 -3.37 -8.38
N VAL A 192 16.71 -3.05 -7.08
CA VAL A 192 17.99 -2.65 -6.45
C VAL A 192 18.77 -3.90 -6.01
N THR A 193 18.09 -4.80 -5.32
CA THR A 193 18.71 -6.00 -4.72
C THR A 193 19.08 -7.09 -5.73
N GLN A 194 18.62 -7.00 -6.98
CA GLN A 194 19.08 -7.90 -8.05
C GLN A 194 20.59 -7.71 -8.37
N HIS A 195 21.22 -6.70 -7.78
CA HIS A 195 22.66 -6.44 -7.82
C HIS A 195 23.42 -6.93 -6.58
N VAL A 196 22.75 -7.50 -5.59
CA VAL A 196 23.36 -7.99 -4.34
C VAL A 196 23.51 -9.50 -4.43
N PRO A 197 24.73 -10.04 -4.64
CA PRO A 197 24.92 -11.47 -4.94
C PRO A 197 24.37 -12.42 -3.87
N LEU A 198 24.45 -12.05 -2.59
CA LEU A 198 23.92 -12.88 -1.50
C LEU A 198 22.39 -12.98 -1.53
N LEU A 199 21.69 -11.87 -1.83
CA LEU A 199 20.23 -11.86 -1.93
C LEU A 199 19.76 -12.59 -3.18
N VAL A 200 20.45 -12.38 -4.30
CA VAL A 200 20.22 -13.15 -5.53
C VAL A 200 20.49 -14.64 -5.30
N GLY A 201 21.49 -15.01 -4.50
CA GLY A 201 21.75 -16.40 -4.13
C GLY A 201 20.60 -17.05 -3.36
N LEU A 202 19.87 -16.28 -2.54
CA LEU A 202 18.68 -16.77 -1.82
C LEU A 202 17.48 -16.96 -2.74
N GLN A 203 17.30 -16.07 -3.73
CA GLN A 203 16.22 -16.19 -4.70
C GLN A 203 16.68 -15.87 -6.14
N PRO A 204 17.30 -16.84 -6.84
CA PRO A 204 18.06 -16.56 -8.06
C PRO A 204 17.22 -16.49 -9.32
N GLN A 205 16.05 -17.14 -9.35
CA GLN A 205 15.35 -17.45 -10.59
C GLN A 205 14.00 -16.75 -10.66
N ALA A 206 13.74 -16.07 -11.77
CA ALA A 206 12.43 -15.50 -12.04
C ALA A 206 11.37 -16.60 -12.22
N PHE A 207 10.25 -16.50 -11.50
CA PHE A 207 9.20 -17.50 -11.51
C PHE A 207 7.79 -16.89 -11.53
N VAL A 208 6.81 -17.70 -11.90
CA VAL A 208 5.37 -17.46 -11.70
C VAL A 208 4.80 -18.51 -10.77
N GLU A 209 4.01 -18.11 -9.78
CA GLU A 209 3.28 -19.05 -8.93
C GLU A 209 2.00 -19.49 -9.60
N LEU A 210 1.81 -20.81 -9.68
CA LEU A 210 0.65 -21.43 -10.30
C LEU A 210 -0.07 -22.36 -9.32
N PRO A 211 -1.41 -22.27 -9.22
CA PRO A 211 -2.19 -23.25 -8.47
C PRO A 211 -2.05 -24.63 -9.11
N GLN A 212 -1.94 -25.67 -8.27
CA GLN A 212 -1.75 -27.05 -8.73
C GLN A 212 -2.77 -27.49 -9.79
N GLU A 213 -4.06 -27.21 -9.59
CA GLU A 213 -5.10 -27.61 -10.54
C GLU A 213 -4.94 -26.97 -11.93
N LEU A 214 -4.57 -25.68 -11.99
CA LEU A 214 -4.29 -25.02 -13.28
C LEU A 214 -3.06 -25.61 -13.95
N ALA A 215 -2.03 -25.94 -13.17
CA ALA A 215 -0.83 -26.57 -13.68
C ALA A 215 -1.14 -27.95 -14.28
N ASP A 216 -1.98 -28.74 -13.62
CA ASP A 216 -2.45 -30.05 -14.10
C ASP A 216 -3.28 -29.90 -15.38
N GLU A 217 -4.22 -28.95 -15.43
CA GLU A 217 -5.03 -28.63 -16.63
C GLU A 217 -4.16 -28.24 -17.84
N LYS A 218 -3.03 -27.55 -17.60
CA LYS A 218 -2.11 -27.07 -18.64
C LYS A 218 -0.95 -28.03 -18.93
N GLY A 219 -0.83 -29.14 -18.19
CA GLY A 219 0.33 -30.05 -18.30
C GLY A 219 1.67 -29.41 -17.91
N ILE A 220 1.65 -28.44 -16.99
CA ILE A 220 2.82 -27.74 -16.46
C ILE A 220 3.29 -28.41 -15.18
N LYS A 221 4.55 -28.83 -15.13
CA LYS A 221 5.20 -29.36 -13.93
C LYS A 221 5.97 -28.26 -13.21
N ASN A 222 6.20 -28.46 -11.91
CA ASN A 222 7.06 -27.56 -11.15
C ASN A 222 8.46 -27.44 -11.77
N GLY A 223 8.93 -26.22 -11.98
CA GLY A 223 10.20 -25.89 -12.62
C GLY A 223 10.15 -25.79 -14.15
N ASP A 224 9.06 -26.19 -14.81
CA ASP A 224 8.93 -26.02 -16.26
C ASP A 224 9.02 -24.54 -16.65
N ARG A 225 9.58 -24.26 -17.83
CA ARG A 225 9.49 -22.91 -18.42
C ARG A 225 8.10 -22.69 -18.97
N VAL A 226 7.57 -21.51 -18.69
CA VAL A 226 6.23 -21.09 -19.11
C VAL A 226 6.28 -19.68 -19.68
N ARG A 227 5.33 -19.38 -20.57
CA ARG A 227 5.05 -18.03 -21.03
C ARG A 227 3.74 -17.57 -20.42
N VAL A 228 3.80 -16.46 -19.69
CA VAL A 228 2.62 -15.73 -19.23
C VAL A 228 2.45 -14.50 -20.11
N PHE A 229 1.25 -14.25 -20.60
CA PHE A 229 1.02 -13.17 -21.57
C PHE A 229 -0.33 -12.50 -21.38
N SER A 230 -0.39 -11.22 -21.74
CA SER A 230 -1.60 -10.39 -21.76
C SER A 230 -1.75 -9.76 -23.15
N GLU A 231 -2.75 -8.89 -23.33
CA GLU A 231 -2.90 -8.09 -24.56
C GLU A 231 -1.67 -7.20 -24.85
N ARG A 232 -0.88 -6.88 -23.82
CA ARG A 232 0.23 -5.92 -23.92
C ARG A 232 1.58 -6.55 -24.21
N GLY A 233 1.77 -7.82 -23.87
CA GLY A 233 3.08 -8.44 -23.92
C GLY A 233 3.16 -9.77 -23.20
N LYS A 234 4.39 -10.22 -22.97
CA LYS A 234 4.68 -11.52 -22.38
C LYS A 234 5.89 -11.49 -21.44
N VAL A 235 5.93 -12.46 -20.54
CA VAL A 235 7.10 -12.83 -19.74
C VAL A 235 7.34 -14.34 -19.87
N GLU A 236 8.59 -14.75 -19.73
CA GLU A 236 8.96 -16.16 -19.79
C GLU A 236 9.75 -16.55 -18.53
N LEU A 237 9.15 -17.41 -17.70
CA LEU A 237 9.53 -17.64 -16.31
C LEU A 237 9.55 -19.14 -15.99
N ALA A 238 10.12 -19.52 -14.84
CA ALA A 238 9.91 -20.86 -14.29
C ALA A 238 8.54 -20.97 -13.59
N ALA A 239 7.88 -22.11 -13.67
CA ALA A 239 6.65 -22.38 -12.94
C ALA A 239 6.97 -22.83 -11.50
N LEU A 240 6.50 -22.09 -10.50
CA LEU A 240 6.41 -22.56 -9.12
C LEU A 240 4.99 -23.08 -8.87
N VAL A 241 4.80 -24.40 -9.05
CA VAL A 241 3.51 -25.04 -8.84
C VAL A 241 3.29 -25.24 -7.35
N THR A 242 2.17 -24.75 -6.82
CA THR A 242 1.94 -24.74 -5.38
C THR A 242 0.46 -24.90 -5.02
N LYS A 243 0.23 -25.41 -3.81
CA LYS A 243 -1.11 -25.48 -3.17
C LYS A 243 -1.44 -24.25 -2.34
N ARG A 244 -0.54 -23.26 -2.24
CA ARG A 244 -0.81 -21.97 -1.59
C ARG A 244 -1.83 -21.13 -2.36
N LEU A 245 -1.93 -21.37 -3.67
CA LEU A 245 -2.95 -20.82 -4.55
C LEU A 245 -3.96 -21.92 -4.88
N GLY A 246 -5.23 -21.54 -5.06
CA GLY A 246 -6.30 -22.45 -5.43
C GLY A 246 -7.34 -21.77 -6.33
N PRO A 247 -8.28 -22.53 -6.89
CA PRO A 247 -9.39 -21.97 -7.65
C PRO A 247 -10.29 -21.10 -6.76
N LEU A 248 -10.87 -20.05 -7.35
CA LEU A 248 -11.94 -19.27 -6.76
C LEU A 248 -13.22 -19.48 -7.56
N THR A 249 -14.36 -19.59 -6.88
CA THR A 249 -15.68 -19.62 -7.54
C THR A 249 -16.31 -18.24 -7.43
N LEU A 250 -16.31 -17.50 -8.54
CA LEU A 250 -16.90 -16.17 -8.64
C LEU A 250 -18.38 -16.25 -9.04
N ALA A 251 -19.20 -15.37 -8.48
CA ALA A 251 -20.65 -15.31 -8.71
C ALA A 251 -21.37 -16.67 -8.56
N GLY A 252 -20.83 -17.56 -7.72
CA GLY A 252 -21.40 -18.88 -7.41
C GLY A 252 -21.24 -19.95 -8.49
N ASN A 253 -20.74 -19.62 -9.69
CA ASN A 253 -20.70 -20.57 -10.81
C ASN A 253 -19.45 -20.51 -11.69
N LYS A 254 -18.61 -19.47 -11.57
CA LYS A 254 -17.44 -19.32 -12.44
C LYS A 254 -16.15 -19.63 -11.69
N LYS A 255 -15.56 -20.78 -12.00
CA LYS A 255 -14.21 -21.14 -11.55
C LYS A 255 -13.17 -20.27 -12.27
N VAL A 256 -12.34 -19.58 -11.50
CA VAL A 256 -11.24 -18.72 -11.97
C VAL A 256 -9.97 -19.08 -11.21
N TYR A 257 -8.83 -18.96 -11.88
CA TYR A 257 -7.52 -19.12 -11.27
C TYR A 257 -6.77 -17.81 -11.20
N HIS A 258 -5.99 -17.68 -10.13
CA HIS A 258 -5.05 -16.58 -9.94
C HIS A 258 -3.63 -17.09 -10.18
N VAL A 259 -2.82 -16.31 -10.90
CA VAL A 259 -1.39 -16.55 -11.09
C VAL A 259 -0.59 -15.43 -10.42
N GLY A 260 0.49 -15.82 -9.74
CA GLY A 260 1.30 -14.90 -8.94
C GLY A 260 2.60 -14.52 -9.62
N LEU A 261 2.89 -13.22 -9.75
CA LEU A 261 4.05 -12.71 -10.47
C LEU A 261 4.89 -11.79 -9.58
N PRO A 262 6.00 -12.27 -8.99
CA PRO A 262 6.96 -11.38 -8.37
C PRO A 262 7.57 -10.39 -9.39
N ILE A 263 7.99 -9.21 -8.94
CA ILE A 263 8.43 -8.11 -9.81
C ILE A 263 9.95 -7.94 -9.91
N HIS A 264 10.72 -8.86 -9.34
CA HIS A 264 12.09 -8.55 -8.88
C HIS A 264 13.20 -8.82 -9.89
N TRP A 265 12.83 -9.23 -11.12
CA TRP A 265 13.78 -9.54 -12.18
C TRP A 265 13.56 -8.67 -13.40
N GLY A 266 14.67 -8.37 -14.08
CA GLY A 266 14.68 -7.69 -15.36
C GLY A 266 15.85 -8.13 -16.21
N PHE A 267 16.25 -7.29 -17.16
CA PHE A 267 17.33 -7.54 -18.11
C PHE A 267 18.71 -7.07 -17.63
N VAL A 268 18.82 -6.59 -16.39
CA VAL A 268 20.04 -6.09 -15.74
C VAL A 268 20.10 -6.64 -14.32
N GLY A 269 21.28 -7.07 -13.86
CA GLY A 269 21.47 -7.64 -12.53
C GLY A 269 22.19 -8.99 -12.58
N VAL A 270 22.56 -9.53 -11.42
CA VAL A 270 23.42 -10.72 -11.31
C VAL A 270 22.79 -11.92 -12.03
N SER A 271 21.50 -12.21 -11.81
CA SER A 271 20.81 -13.29 -12.55
C SER A 271 20.68 -12.98 -14.03
N ALA A 272 20.42 -11.71 -14.39
CA ALA A 272 20.24 -11.33 -15.78
C ALA A 272 21.52 -11.47 -16.61
N ASP A 273 22.68 -11.19 -16.01
CA ASP A 273 24.00 -11.34 -16.63
C ASP A 273 24.37 -12.79 -16.89
N LEU A 274 23.90 -13.71 -16.03
CA LEU A 274 24.07 -15.16 -16.20
C LEU A 274 23.12 -15.75 -17.25
N TYR A 275 21.93 -15.16 -17.43
CA TYR A 275 20.86 -15.67 -18.28
C TYR A 275 20.36 -14.62 -19.28
N LYS A 276 21.29 -14.03 -20.05
CA LYS A 276 21.03 -12.85 -20.91
C LYS A 276 19.90 -13.02 -21.93
N GLU A 277 19.71 -14.22 -22.46
CA GLU A 277 18.67 -14.47 -23.45
C GLU A 277 17.29 -14.61 -22.80
N GLN A 278 17.23 -15.22 -21.62
CA GLN A 278 16.01 -15.40 -20.85
C GLN A 278 15.56 -14.07 -20.20
N SER A 279 16.52 -13.30 -19.71
CA SER A 279 16.26 -12.09 -18.90
C SER A 279 15.58 -10.94 -19.66
N LYS A 280 15.62 -10.97 -20.99
CA LYS A 280 14.86 -10.08 -21.87
C LYS A 280 13.34 -10.13 -21.62
N TYR A 281 12.84 -11.22 -21.03
CA TYR A 281 11.42 -11.48 -20.80
C TYR A 281 11.04 -11.54 -19.32
N TRP A 282 11.84 -10.98 -18.41
CA TRP A 282 11.56 -11.07 -16.96
C TRP A 282 10.80 -9.88 -16.37
N LEU A 283 10.62 -8.80 -17.13
CA LEU A 283 9.98 -7.59 -16.63
C LEU A 283 8.45 -7.77 -16.52
N THR A 284 7.96 -8.06 -15.31
CA THR A 284 6.54 -8.30 -15.02
C THR A 284 5.60 -7.20 -15.50
N ASN A 285 6.03 -5.93 -15.47
CA ASN A 285 5.25 -4.80 -15.96
C ASN A 285 5.00 -4.81 -17.49
N ALA A 286 5.64 -5.71 -18.25
CA ALA A 286 5.26 -5.97 -19.64
C ALA A 286 3.82 -6.52 -19.76
N LEU A 287 3.24 -7.03 -18.66
CA LEU A 287 1.89 -7.57 -18.62
C LEU A 287 0.83 -6.61 -18.09
N THR A 288 1.21 -5.55 -17.38
CA THR A 288 0.26 -4.77 -16.56
C THR A 288 -0.53 -3.75 -17.37
N PRO A 289 -1.83 -3.55 -17.06
CA PRO A 289 -2.70 -2.65 -17.80
C PRO A 289 -2.32 -1.17 -17.62
N PHE A 290 -2.71 -0.35 -18.61
CA PHE A 290 -2.52 1.09 -18.62
C PHE A 290 -3.79 1.81 -18.13
N VAL A 291 -4.15 1.56 -16.87
CA VAL A 291 -5.22 2.23 -16.13
C VAL A 291 -4.68 2.72 -14.79
N GLY A 292 -5.18 3.84 -14.29
CA GLY A 292 -4.90 4.34 -12.95
C GLY A 292 -6.15 4.62 -12.13
N ASP A 293 -5.97 4.59 -10.81
CA ASP A 293 -6.92 5.08 -9.81
C ASP A 293 -7.47 6.46 -10.17
N VAL A 294 -8.71 6.72 -9.78
CA VAL A 294 -9.46 7.93 -10.13
C VAL A 294 -8.77 9.19 -9.61
N GLY A 295 -8.21 9.15 -8.40
CA GLY A 295 -7.59 10.30 -7.74
C GLY A 295 -6.09 10.38 -8.00
N ALA A 296 -5.35 9.41 -7.47
CA ALA A 296 -3.89 9.39 -7.48
C ALA A 296 -3.30 8.92 -8.82
N ARG A 297 -4.14 8.38 -9.73
CA ARG A 297 -3.69 7.76 -10.98
C ARG A 297 -2.72 6.58 -10.75
N THR A 298 -2.80 5.95 -9.58
CA THR A 298 -1.97 4.80 -9.23
C THR A 298 -2.34 3.61 -10.11
N PRO A 299 -1.38 2.95 -10.79
CA PRO A 299 -1.72 1.89 -11.73
C PRO A 299 -2.31 0.61 -11.12
N GLU A 300 -3.19 -0.05 -11.87
CA GLU A 300 -3.80 -1.33 -11.49
C GLU A 300 -2.85 -2.52 -11.70
N PHE A 301 -1.92 -2.71 -10.77
CA PHE A 301 -0.92 -3.79 -10.84
C PHE A 301 -1.31 -5.07 -10.08
N LYS A 302 -2.48 -5.11 -9.46
CA LYS A 302 -2.87 -6.15 -8.50
C LYS A 302 -3.98 -7.08 -8.99
N ALA A 303 -4.71 -6.70 -10.02
CA ALA A 303 -5.70 -7.55 -10.68
C ALA A 303 -5.76 -7.16 -12.16
N PHE A 304 -5.41 -8.10 -13.04
CA PHE A 304 -5.49 -7.93 -14.49
C PHE A 304 -5.55 -9.31 -15.14
N LEU A 305 -5.83 -9.40 -16.44
CA LEU A 305 -6.01 -10.69 -17.10
C LEU A 305 -4.76 -11.14 -17.86
N VAL A 306 -4.48 -12.43 -17.76
CA VAL A 306 -3.43 -13.12 -18.52
C VAL A 306 -3.88 -14.49 -19.00
N ASN A 307 -3.07 -15.08 -19.88
CA ASN A 307 -3.08 -16.48 -20.20
C ASN A 307 -1.67 -17.07 -19.97
N ILE A 308 -1.59 -18.39 -19.93
CA ILE A 308 -0.35 -19.13 -19.71
C ILE A 308 -0.26 -20.37 -20.59
N GLU A 309 0.95 -20.60 -21.10
CA GLU A 309 1.32 -21.79 -21.87
C GLU A 309 2.71 -22.30 -21.46
N LYS A 310 2.94 -23.60 -21.67
CA LYS A 310 4.25 -24.24 -21.50
C LYS A 310 5.15 -23.93 -22.70
N LEU A 311 6.44 -23.74 -22.46
CA LEU A 311 7.48 -23.52 -23.48
C LEU A 311 8.24 -24.80 -23.82
#